data_AF-A0A9Q0T2I0-F1
#
_entry.id   AF-A0A9Q0T2I0-F1
#
_cell.length_a   1.000
_cell.length_b   1.000
_cell.length_c   1.000
_cell.angle_alpha   90.00
_cell.angle_beta   90.00
_cell.angle_gamma   90.00
#
_symmetry.space_group_name_H-M   'P 1'
#
loop_
_entity.id
_entity.type
_entity.pdbx_description
1 polymer ?
#
loop_
_entity_poly.entity_id
_entity_poly.type
_entity_poly.pdbx_seq_one_letter_code
_entity_poly.pdbx_strand_id
1 'polypeptide(L)'
;MVAAQVSSGQMQAGVWLSSDSARASGHGLICWVRSGLITLGNWVETGKQDFFGIGVTALGPRKKIVRALSELRKGSYRAVEVHGDAHASGEVGSRGSHGAEMQVEASKIIAEDTSKLTANKLITDYFPGSLPIKKKTCVISREQRGAEKSQPGYVHKQGVKKNTKKGKLKDIPSWCSIPGTPFRVDAFKYLRGDCSHWFLTHFHMDHYQGLTRSFCHGKLYCSLITAKLVNLKIGIPWDSLHVLPLNQKICIDGVDVTCLDANHCPGSIIILFEPPNGKAVLHTGDFRFSEKMVAMPVLQMSSIHTLILDTTYCNAQYDFPKQEAVIQFVIEAIQAEAFNPKTLFLIGSYTIGKERLFLEVARVLHKKVYVNMAKFRLLECLGFPEEDMRWITLNEQESHIHVVPMWTLASFKRLKHISSQYAGRFTLIVAFSPTGWTCGKGKKKSPGRRCQQGTIIRYEVPYSEHCSFTELREFVKFVSPEKIIP
;
A
#
# COMPACT_ATOMS: atom_id res chain seq x y z
N MET A 1 -66.38 10.91 -5.30
CA MET A 1 -66.96 12.27 -5.16
C MET A 1 -65.89 13.12 -4.50
N VAL A 2 -65.26 14.12 -5.08
CA VAL A 2 -65.41 14.92 -6.32
C VAL A 2 -63.96 15.37 -6.68
N ALA A 3 -63.40 14.92 -7.80
CA ALA A 3 -63.20 15.64 -9.08
C ALA A 3 -62.27 16.87 -8.96
N ALA A 4 -61.11 16.98 -9.64
CA ALA A 4 -60.79 16.92 -11.07
C ALA A 4 -61.26 18.16 -11.88
N GLN A 5 -60.28 18.93 -12.37
CA GLN A 5 -60.25 19.82 -13.56
C GLN A 5 -58.76 20.19 -13.75
N VAL A 6 -58.01 19.95 -14.83
CA VAL A 6 -58.18 19.92 -16.29
C VAL A 6 -58.57 21.25 -16.92
N SER A 7 -57.61 21.86 -17.62
CA SER A 7 -57.74 22.58 -18.91
C SER A 7 -56.33 22.70 -19.52
N SER A 8 -55.92 22.02 -20.61
CA SER A 8 -56.34 22.08 -22.03
C SER A 8 -55.63 23.16 -22.86
N GLY A 9 -55.05 22.76 -24.00
CA GLY A 9 -54.72 23.62 -25.16
C GLY A 9 -53.29 23.40 -25.70
N GLN A 10 -53.04 22.36 -26.54
CA GLN A 10 -53.03 22.38 -28.03
C GLN A 10 -51.95 23.31 -28.65
N MET A 11 -50.91 22.76 -29.28
CA MET A 11 -50.79 22.21 -30.67
C MET A 11 -50.50 23.26 -31.74
N GLN A 12 -49.31 23.17 -32.35
CA GLN A 12 -48.98 23.25 -33.80
C GLN A 12 -47.47 22.93 -33.90
N ALA A 13 -46.96 21.87 -34.53
CA ALA A 13 -47.14 21.26 -35.86
C ALA A 13 -46.42 22.01 -37.00
N GLY A 14 -45.43 21.31 -37.60
CA GLY A 14 -44.93 21.53 -38.96
C GLY A 14 -43.52 22.14 -39.05
N VAL A 15 -42.60 21.72 -39.92
CA VAL A 15 -42.61 20.78 -41.05
C VAL A 15 -41.15 20.35 -41.35
N TRP A 16 -41.03 19.17 -41.96
CA TRP A 16 -39.88 18.46 -42.50
C TRP A 16 -39.19 19.08 -43.73
N LEU A 17 -38.02 18.50 -44.06
CA LEU A 17 -37.37 18.25 -45.38
C LEU A 17 -35.92 18.76 -45.33
N SER A 18 -34.84 17.97 -45.42
CA SER A 18 -34.43 16.84 -46.29
C SER A 18 -33.23 17.26 -47.15
N SER A 19 -32.26 16.34 -47.20
CA SER A 19 -31.40 15.95 -48.32
C SER A 19 -30.18 16.78 -48.79
N ASP A 20 -29.13 15.98 -49.06
CA ASP A 20 -28.02 16.11 -50.02
C ASP A 20 -26.76 16.89 -49.61
N SER A 21 -25.55 16.29 -49.53
CA SER A 21 -24.73 15.45 -50.44
C SER A 21 -23.77 16.28 -51.33
N ALA A 22 -22.46 16.12 -51.09
CA ALA A 22 -21.30 16.31 -52.00
C ALA A 22 -20.01 16.14 -51.14
N ARG A 23 -19.10 15.15 -51.28
CA ARG A 23 -18.14 14.80 -52.37
C ARG A 23 -17.51 16.04 -53.03
N ALA A 24 -16.21 16.15 -53.34
CA ALA A 24 -15.01 15.34 -53.21
C ALA A 24 -13.81 16.20 -53.68
N SER A 25 -12.59 15.93 -53.19
CA SER A 25 -11.28 16.04 -53.89
C SER A 25 -10.18 16.09 -52.82
N GLY A 26 -9.18 15.21 -52.72
CA GLY A 26 -8.54 14.37 -53.73
C GLY A 26 -7.20 14.99 -54.12
N HIS A 27 -6.11 14.58 -53.46
CA HIS A 27 -4.76 14.55 -54.04
C HIS A 27 -3.92 13.53 -53.27
N GLY A 28 -3.67 12.39 -53.93
CA GLY A 28 -2.62 11.47 -53.55
C GLY A 28 -1.30 11.87 -54.20
N LEU A 29 -0.19 11.45 -53.59
CA LEU A 29 1.06 11.23 -54.32
C LEU A 29 1.71 9.93 -53.87
N ILE A 30 2.26 9.25 -54.86
CA ILE A 30 2.68 7.85 -54.90
C ILE A 30 4.14 7.69 -54.47
N CYS A 31 4.37 6.62 -53.71
CA CYS A 31 5.55 5.75 -53.57
C CYS A 31 6.85 6.10 -54.31
N TRP A 32 7.98 6.06 -53.57
CA TRP A 32 9.26 5.51 -54.05
C TRP A 32 9.86 4.59 -52.97
N VAL A 33 9.97 3.31 -53.29
CA VAL A 33 10.83 2.33 -52.62
C VAL A 33 12.21 2.44 -53.24
N ARG A 34 13.25 2.64 -52.42
CA ARG A 34 14.60 2.17 -52.76
C ARG A 34 15.41 1.84 -51.52
N SER A 35 16.04 0.68 -51.62
CA SER A 35 16.88 -0.05 -50.69
C SER A 35 18.08 0.76 -50.17
N GLY A 36 18.48 0.49 -48.93
CA GLY A 36 19.76 0.93 -48.38
C GLY A 36 19.99 0.42 -46.96
N LEU A 37 20.79 -0.64 -46.83
CA LEU A 37 21.42 -1.06 -45.57
C LEU A 37 22.16 0.13 -44.96
N ILE A 38 21.87 0.49 -43.70
CA ILE A 38 22.83 1.17 -42.82
C ILE A 38 22.74 0.55 -41.42
N THR A 39 23.94 0.31 -40.91
CA THR A 39 24.41 -0.48 -39.77
C THR A 39 23.94 -0.03 -38.39
N LEU A 40 23.89 -1.01 -37.47
CA LEU A 40 23.76 -0.83 -36.02
C LEU A 40 24.74 0.22 -35.47
N GLY A 41 24.22 1.16 -34.67
CA GLY A 41 25.03 2.08 -33.88
C GLY A 41 24.19 2.94 -32.93
N ASN A 42 24.18 2.57 -31.66
CA ASN A 42 23.94 3.38 -30.46
C ASN A 42 22.80 4.43 -30.44
N TRP A 43 21.68 4.06 -29.83
CA TRP A 43 20.78 5.01 -29.15
C TRP A 43 20.46 4.49 -27.74
N VAL A 44 21.33 4.82 -26.78
CA VAL A 44 21.03 4.73 -25.34
C VAL A 44 21.61 5.97 -24.66
N GLU A 45 21.08 7.14 -24.94
CA GLU A 45 21.46 8.35 -24.17
C GLU A 45 20.47 9.51 -24.30
N THR A 46 19.21 9.32 -23.89
CA THR A 46 18.25 10.45 -23.75
C THR A 46 17.41 10.43 -22.47
N GLY A 47 17.70 9.53 -21.51
CA GLY A 47 16.92 9.44 -20.26
C GLY A 47 17.53 10.13 -19.04
N LYS A 48 18.78 10.62 -19.12
CA LYS A 48 19.51 11.20 -17.97
C LYS A 48 19.64 12.73 -17.98
N GLN A 49 19.42 13.38 -19.13
CA GLN A 49 19.60 14.83 -19.25
C GLN A 49 18.36 15.66 -18.85
N ASP A 50 17.18 15.06 -18.71
CA ASP A 50 15.95 15.80 -18.35
C ASP A 50 15.74 16.01 -16.84
N PHE A 51 16.56 15.41 -15.98
CA PHE A 51 16.33 15.45 -14.52
C PHE A 51 17.03 16.59 -13.78
N PHE A 52 18.09 17.18 -14.35
CA PHE A 52 18.69 18.40 -13.78
C PHE A 52 17.85 19.65 -14.06
N GLY A 53 17.00 19.63 -15.09
CA GLY A 53 16.09 20.73 -15.42
C GLY A 53 14.83 20.84 -14.54
N ILE A 54 14.55 19.83 -13.69
CA ILE A 54 13.30 19.73 -12.89
C ILE A 54 13.58 19.69 -11.37
N GLY A 55 14.84 19.86 -10.93
CA GLY A 55 15.16 20.09 -9.51
C GLY A 55 15.05 18.89 -8.56
N VAL A 56 14.88 17.66 -9.05
CA VAL A 56 14.79 16.44 -8.20
C VAL A 56 16.18 15.82 -8.02
N THR A 57 16.78 15.96 -6.84
CA THR A 57 18.15 15.47 -6.54
C THR A 57 18.23 14.22 -5.66
N ALA A 58 17.11 13.57 -5.32
CA ALA A 58 17.13 12.37 -4.47
C ALA A 58 16.13 11.30 -4.90
N LEU A 59 16.64 10.12 -5.24
CA LEU A 59 15.87 8.89 -5.50
C LEU A 59 15.87 8.01 -4.24
N GLY A 60 14.70 7.74 -3.67
CA GLY A 60 14.43 6.64 -2.72
C GLY A 60 13.85 5.40 -3.44
N PRO A 61 13.63 4.24 -2.75
CA PRO A 61 13.80 3.95 -1.32
C PRO A 61 15.04 3.07 -1.03
N ARG A 62 15.86 3.54 -0.08
CA ARG A 62 17.03 2.84 0.47
C ARG A 62 16.60 1.87 1.58
N LYS A 63 16.85 0.58 1.36
CA LYS A 63 17.23 -0.43 2.39
C LYS A 63 17.62 -1.78 1.78
N LYS A 64 17.15 -2.11 0.57
CA LYS A 64 17.58 -3.31 -0.17
C LYS A 64 18.85 -3.11 -1.01
N ILE A 65 19.14 -1.87 -1.41
CA ILE A 65 20.29 -1.52 -2.27
C ILE A 65 21.62 -1.47 -1.50
N VAL A 66 21.62 -1.10 -0.21
CA VAL A 66 22.87 -1.00 0.57
C VAL A 66 23.52 -2.38 0.77
N ARG A 67 22.72 -3.45 0.92
CA ARG A 67 23.23 -4.82 1.00
C ARG A 67 23.80 -5.27 -0.34
N ALA A 68 23.07 -5.06 -1.43
CA ALA A 68 23.50 -5.39 -2.79
C ALA A 68 24.75 -4.62 -3.25
N LEU A 69 24.86 -3.32 -2.91
CA LEU A 69 26.04 -2.51 -3.20
C LEU A 69 27.24 -2.89 -2.32
N SER A 70 27.02 -3.32 -1.07
CA SER A 70 28.12 -3.81 -0.22
C SER A 70 28.67 -5.15 -0.70
N GLU A 71 27.85 -6.00 -1.31
CA GLU A 71 28.28 -7.28 -1.88
C GLU A 71 28.98 -7.11 -3.23
N LEU A 72 28.50 -6.18 -4.08
CA LEU A 72 29.19 -5.82 -5.32
C LEU A 72 30.55 -5.15 -5.06
N ARG A 73 30.69 -4.37 -3.98
CA ARG A 73 31.96 -3.74 -3.61
C ARG A 73 32.96 -4.72 -2.96
N LYS A 74 32.50 -5.84 -2.39
CA LYS A 74 33.37 -6.93 -1.91
C LYS A 74 33.81 -7.90 -3.00
N GLY A 75 33.04 -8.02 -4.09
CA GLY A 75 33.40 -8.85 -5.24
C GLY A 75 34.44 -8.24 -6.20
N SER A 76 34.77 -6.95 -6.05
CA SER A 76 35.61 -6.22 -7.02
C SER A 76 37.06 -5.95 -6.56
N TYR A 77 37.49 -6.49 -5.42
CA TYR A 77 38.88 -6.35 -4.91
C TYR A 77 39.72 -7.64 -5.03
N ARG A 78 39.37 -8.53 -5.96
CA ARG A 78 40.26 -9.64 -6.37
C ARG A 78 40.25 -9.83 -7.88
N ALA A 79 40.68 -8.79 -8.58
CA ALA A 79 41.24 -8.93 -9.91
C ALA A 79 42.01 -7.64 -10.22
N VAL A 80 43.18 -7.80 -10.84
CA VAL A 80 44.12 -6.77 -11.30
C VAL A 80 45.23 -6.41 -10.30
N GLU A 81 46.27 -7.25 -10.28
CA GLU A 81 47.64 -6.75 -10.42
C GLU A 81 48.28 -7.37 -11.68
N VAL A 82 49.12 -6.56 -12.33
CA VAL A 82 49.59 -6.64 -13.72
C VAL A 82 50.96 -7.33 -13.81
N HIS A 83 51.25 -7.84 -15.01
CA HIS A 83 52.42 -8.56 -15.53
C HIS A 83 53.84 -8.14 -15.10
N GLY A 84 54.74 -9.14 -15.14
CA GLY A 84 56.18 -8.99 -15.34
C GLY A 84 56.83 -10.30 -15.85
N ASP A 85 57.12 -10.31 -17.15
CA ASP A 85 58.14 -11.02 -17.95
C ASP A 85 58.69 -12.44 -17.67
N ALA A 86 58.76 -13.18 -18.79
CA ALA A 86 59.82 -14.07 -19.29
C ALA A 86 60.35 -15.23 -18.42
N HIS A 87 60.10 -16.47 -18.86
CA HIS A 87 61.10 -17.32 -19.54
C HIS A 87 60.57 -18.75 -19.78
N ALA A 88 61.13 -19.37 -20.82
CA ALA A 88 60.83 -20.68 -21.38
C ALA A 88 61.08 -21.88 -20.45
N SER A 89 60.34 -22.97 -20.68
CA SER A 89 60.82 -24.36 -20.87
C SER A 89 59.81 -25.41 -20.37
N GLY A 90 59.79 -26.57 -21.05
CA GLY A 90 59.61 -27.86 -20.36
C GLY A 90 58.21 -28.50 -20.40
N GLU A 91 57.88 -29.14 -21.51
CA GLU A 91 57.59 -30.58 -21.61
C GLU A 91 56.95 -31.39 -20.45
N VAL A 92 55.96 -32.22 -20.88
CA VAL A 92 55.74 -33.65 -20.55
C VAL A 92 54.85 -34.05 -19.36
N GLY A 93 53.95 -35.01 -19.67
CA GLY A 93 53.58 -36.15 -18.78
C GLY A 93 52.26 -35.98 -18.01
N SER A 94 51.10 -36.45 -18.48
CA SER A 94 50.64 -37.84 -18.64
C SER A 94 50.27 -38.57 -17.34
N ARG A 95 49.02 -39.06 -17.29
CA ARG A 95 48.44 -40.13 -16.44
C ARG A 95 48.37 -39.84 -14.92
N GLY A 96 47.37 -40.29 -14.17
CA GLY A 96 46.23 -41.16 -14.38
C GLY A 96 45.74 -41.66 -13.00
N SER A 97 44.41 -41.80 -12.88
CA SER A 97 43.62 -42.75 -12.08
C SER A 97 43.88 -43.04 -10.58
N HIS A 98 42.74 -43.33 -9.94
CA HIS A 98 42.50 -44.01 -8.65
C HIS A 98 42.35 -43.06 -7.45
N GLY A 99 41.29 -43.10 -6.64
CA GLY A 99 40.22 -44.08 -6.47
C GLY A 99 40.32 -44.71 -5.07
N ALA A 100 39.38 -44.35 -4.19
CA ALA A 100 39.15 -44.88 -2.84
C ALA A 100 40.29 -44.61 -1.83
N GLU A 101 40.11 -44.44 -0.52
CA GLU A 101 39.08 -44.96 0.39
C GLU A 101 39.12 -44.18 1.73
N MET A 102 38.29 -44.61 2.66
CA MET A 102 37.73 -43.97 3.85
C MET A 102 38.54 -44.25 5.14
N GLN A 103 38.61 -43.30 6.09
CA GLN A 103 38.51 -43.49 7.57
C GLN A 103 38.86 -42.16 8.30
N VAL A 104 37.92 -41.54 9.04
CA VAL A 104 37.67 -41.65 10.50
C VAL A 104 38.80 -41.06 11.37
N GLU A 105 38.52 -39.99 12.13
CA GLU A 105 38.60 -39.94 13.62
C GLU A 105 38.33 -38.51 14.18
N ALA A 106 37.43 -38.47 15.18
CA ALA A 106 37.31 -37.61 16.37
C ALA A 106 37.37 -36.05 16.37
N SER A 107 36.19 -35.49 16.68
CA SER A 107 35.85 -34.77 17.93
C SER A 107 36.57 -33.49 18.36
N LYS A 108 35.79 -32.40 18.44
CA LYS A 108 35.82 -31.48 19.59
C LYS A 108 34.43 -30.88 19.88
N ILE A 109 33.86 -31.35 20.99
CA ILE A 109 32.67 -30.82 21.67
C ILE A 109 33.10 -29.60 22.50
N ILE A 110 32.41 -28.46 22.37
CA ILE A 110 32.28 -27.47 23.44
C ILE A 110 30.82 -26.98 23.51
N ALA A 111 30.34 -26.98 24.75
CA ALA A 111 29.02 -26.78 25.31
C ALA A 111 28.19 -25.57 24.81
N GLU A 112 26.88 -25.81 24.71
CA GLU A 112 25.81 -24.82 24.70
C GLU A 112 25.66 -24.16 26.07
N ASP A 113 25.56 -22.83 26.09
CA ASP A 113 25.10 -22.07 27.24
C ASP A 113 23.77 -21.35 26.90
N THR A 114 22.75 -21.71 27.67
CA THR A 114 21.36 -21.25 27.58
C THR A 114 21.23 -19.80 28.03
N SER A 115 20.86 -18.89 27.11
CA SER A 115 20.32 -17.58 27.48
C SER A 115 18.90 -17.38 26.95
N LYS A 116 18.00 -17.09 27.89
CA LYS A 116 16.55 -16.92 27.76
C LYS A 116 16.19 -15.94 26.64
N LEU A 117 15.64 -16.45 25.54
CA LEU A 117 14.92 -15.63 24.57
C LEU A 117 13.53 -15.27 25.10
N THR A 118 13.25 -13.97 25.14
CA THR A 118 11.95 -13.39 25.42
C THR A 118 10.94 -13.86 24.38
N ALA A 119 9.89 -14.55 24.82
CA ALA A 119 8.83 -15.08 23.97
C ALA A 119 8.11 -13.94 23.23
N ASN A 120 8.38 -13.81 21.93
CA ASN A 120 7.55 -13.02 21.03
C ASN A 120 6.26 -13.80 20.76
N LYS A 121 5.12 -13.21 21.13
CA LYS A 121 3.78 -13.76 20.87
C LYS A 121 3.59 -13.95 19.35
N LEU A 122 3.03 -15.10 18.97
CA LEU A 122 2.77 -15.45 17.57
C LEU A 122 1.49 -14.77 17.08
N ILE A 123 1.46 -14.41 15.80
CA ILE A 123 0.35 -13.69 15.14
C ILE A 123 -0.96 -14.49 15.10
N THR A 124 -0.93 -15.76 15.50
CA THR A 124 -2.08 -16.65 15.68
C THR A 124 -2.99 -16.22 16.82
N ASP A 125 -2.51 -15.37 17.74
CA ASP A 125 -3.29 -14.86 18.87
C ASP A 125 -4.34 -13.79 18.46
N TYR A 126 -4.37 -13.37 17.19
CA TYR A 126 -5.30 -12.36 16.67
C TYR A 126 -6.49 -12.92 15.88
N PHE A 127 -6.60 -14.25 15.75
CA PHE A 127 -7.70 -14.90 15.02
C PHE A 127 -8.11 -16.21 15.70
N PRO A 128 -9.12 -16.21 16.60
CA PRO A 128 -9.65 -17.46 17.12
C PRO A 128 -10.49 -18.16 16.04
N GLY A 129 -9.92 -19.22 15.45
CA GLY A 129 -10.66 -20.25 14.72
C GLY A 129 -11.34 -21.19 15.73
N SER A 130 -12.63 -21.41 15.54
CA SER A 130 -13.49 -22.25 16.38
C SER A 130 -13.17 -23.74 16.24
N LEU A 131 -12.94 -24.46 17.35
CA LEU A 131 -13.13 -25.92 17.52
C LEU A 131 -13.34 -26.28 19.03
N PRO A 132 -13.90 -27.46 19.36
CA PRO A 132 -15.04 -27.55 20.27
C PRO A 132 -14.73 -27.78 21.75
N ILE A 133 -15.76 -27.46 22.54
CA ILE A 133 -15.91 -27.55 23.99
C ILE A 133 -15.45 -28.90 24.56
N LYS A 134 -14.54 -28.85 25.54
CA LYS A 134 -14.46 -29.86 26.61
C LYS A 134 -14.58 -29.16 27.97
N LYS A 135 -15.65 -29.52 28.69
CA LYS A 135 -15.98 -29.09 30.05
C LYS A 135 -14.84 -29.43 31.02
N LYS A 136 -14.43 -28.47 31.86
CA LYS A 136 -13.94 -28.75 33.22
C LYS A 136 -14.53 -27.73 34.19
N THR A 137 -15.37 -28.26 35.07
CA THR A 137 -16.05 -27.63 36.20
C THR A 137 -15.03 -27.14 37.23
N CYS A 138 -15.21 -25.93 37.77
CA CYS A 138 -14.44 -25.43 38.91
C CYS A 138 -15.35 -25.40 40.15
N VAL A 139 -14.94 -26.13 41.19
CA VAL A 139 -15.60 -26.21 42.49
C VAL A 139 -15.10 -25.06 43.37
N ILE A 140 -16.03 -24.39 44.04
CA ILE A 140 -15.80 -23.38 45.07
C ILE A 140 -15.51 -24.10 46.39
N SER A 141 -14.48 -23.66 47.11
CA SER A 141 -14.48 -23.74 48.57
C SER A 141 -13.74 -22.56 49.19
N ARG A 142 -14.40 -22.04 50.22
CA ARG A 142 -14.14 -20.84 51.00
C ARG A 142 -13.64 -21.29 52.37
N GLU A 143 -12.65 -20.63 52.97
CA GLU A 143 -12.56 -20.49 54.43
C GLU A 143 -11.53 -19.44 54.89
N GLN A 144 -11.88 -18.78 56.00
CA GLN A 144 -11.18 -17.68 56.67
C GLN A 144 -10.55 -18.14 57.99
N ARG A 145 -9.47 -17.45 58.41
CA ARG A 145 -9.05 -17.00 59.77
C ARG A 145 -7.52 -16.78 59.73
N GLY A 146 -6.86 -15.76 60.25
CA GLY A 146 -7.14 -14.67 61.19
C GLY A 146 -6.00 -14.63 62.23
N ALA A 147 -5.21 -13.55 62.34
CA ALA A 147 -4.50 -13.07 63.56
C ALA A 147 -3.48 -11.95 63.25
N GLU A 148 -3.41 -10.98 64.15
CA GLU A 148 -2.60 -9.75 64.13
C GLU A 148 -1.17 -9.93 64.70
N LYS A 149 -0.24 -9.03 64.32
CA LYS A 149 0.58 -8.12 65.17
C LYS A 149 2.06 -7.94 64.78
N SER A 150 2.48 -6.68 64.99
CA SER A 150 3.82 -6.15 65.33
C SER A 150 4.92 -5.99 64.26
N GLN A 151 5.34 -4.73 64.08
CA GLN A 151 6.67 -4.32 63.58
C GLN A 151 7.75 -4.51 64.68
N PRO A 152 9.06 -4.52 64.36
CA PRO A 152 9.82 -3.28 64.21
C PRO A 152 10.81 -3.25 63.02
N GLY A 153 11.22 -2.04 62.64
CA GLY A 153 11.88 -1.74 61.38
C GLY A 153 13.34 -2.18 61.21
N TYR A 154 13.78 -2.10 59.95
CA TYR A 154 15.19 -1.98 59.57
C TYR A 154 15.31 -1.10 58.33
N VAL A 155 16.15 -0.08 58.44
CA VAL A 155 16.55 0.88 57.42
C VAL A 155 17.43 0.19 56.38
N HIS A 156 17.10 0.27 55.09
CA HIS A 156 18.11 0.11 54.02
C HIS A 156 17.85 1.02 52.80
N LYS A 157 18.72 2.04 52.73
CA LYS A 157 19.22 2.85 51.60
C LYS A 157 18.47 2.77 50.26
N GLN A 158 17.87 3.91 49.90
CA GLN A 158 17.55 4.28 48.51
C GLN A 158 18.82 4.27 47.65
N GLY A 159 18.95 3.27 46.78
CA GLY A 159 19.82 3.32 45.62
C GLY A 159 19.06 3.91 44.43
N VAL A 160 19.15 5.24 44.25
CA VAL A 160 18.70 5.90 43.02
C VAL A 160 19.60 5.43 41.87
N LYS A 161 19.18 4.39 41.15
CA LYS A 161 19.76 4.08 39.84
C LYS A 161 19.18 5.05 38.81
N LYS A 162 19.79 6.24 38.71
CA LYS A 162 19.69 7.11 37.54
C LYS A 162 20.30 6.37 36.34
N ASN A 163 19.48 5.57 35.67
CA ASN A 163 19.84 4.97 34.39
C ASN A 163 19.28 5.82 33.25
N THR A 164 19.66 7.11 33.21
CA THR A 164 19.44 7.95 32.04
C THR A 164 20.48 7.59 30.99
N LYS A 165 20.24 6.50 30.26
CA LYS A 165 20.81 6.38 28.92
C LYS A 165 20.16 7.49 28.09
N LYS A 166 20.83 8.64 27.97
CA LYS A 166 20.53 9.64 26.93
C LYS A 166 20.82 8.97 25.59
N GLY A 167 19.86 8.18 25.10
CA GLY A 167 19.84 7.78 23.71
C GLY A 167 19.81 9.06 22.88
N LYS A 168 20.75 9.21 21.94
CA LYS A 168 20.70 10.32 20.98
C LYS A 168 19.31 10.31 20.36
N LEU A 169 18.54 11.39 20.57
CA LEU A 169 17.25 11.58 19.92
C LEU A 169 17.50 11.46 18.42
N LYS A 170 16.82 10.52 17.76
CA LYS A 170 16.93 10.38 16.31
C LYS A 170 16.45 11.67 15.66
N ASP A 171 17.17 12.14 14.66
CA ASP A 171 16.74 13.27 13.86
C ASP A 171 15.42 12.93 13.16
N ILE A 172 14.51 13.90 13.16
CA ILE A 172 13.22 13.77 12.48
C ILE A 172 13.48 13.92 10.98
N PRO A 173 13.00 13.00 10.13
CA PRO A 173 13.11 13.17 8.70
C PRO A 173 12.45 14.45 8.21
N SER A 174 13.03 15.10 7.20
CA SER A 174 12.53 16.37 6.69
C SER A 174 11.11 16.30 6.14
N TRP A 175 10.72 15.17 5.53
CA TRP A 175 9.37 14.95 5.01
C TRP A 175 8.31 14.84 6.11
N CYS A 176 8.70 14.54 7.35
CA CYS A 176 7.79 14.49 8.50
C CYS A 176 7.56 15.85 9.16
N SER A 177 8.27 16.91 8.72
CA SER A 177 8.23 18.24 9.32
C SER A 177 7.74 19.26 8.29
N ILE A 178 6.77 20.09 8.66
CA ILE A 178 6.21 21.11 7.75
C ILE A 178 7.01 22.41 7.85
N PRO A 179 7.74 22.83 6.80
CA PRO A 179 8.55 24.05 6.84
C PRO A 179 7.73 25.28 7.23
N GLY A 180 8.28 26.10 8.13
CA GLY A 180 7.61 27.30 8.63
C GLY A 180 6.59 27.07 9.75
N THR A 181 6.45 25.84 10.25
CA THR A 181 5.52 25.50 11.34
C THR A 181 6.15 24.51 12.33
N PRO A 182 5.62 24.39 13.57
CA PRO A 182 6.01 23.32 14.49
C PRO A 182 5.34 21.97 14.16
N PHE A 183 4.53 21.87 13.10
CA PHE A 183 3.69 20.70 12.82
C PHE A 183 4.48 19.48 12.37
N ARG A 184 3.90 18.30 12.63
CA ARG A 184 4.45 17.00 12.25
C ARG A 184 3.41 16.16 11.54
N VAL A 185 3.81 15.49 10.46
CA VAL A 185 2.96 14.58 9.70
C VAL A 185 3.56 13.17 9.74
N ASP A 186 2.74 12.17 10.10
CA ASP A 186 3.08 10.74 10.13
C ASP A 186 4.37 10.41 10.95
N ALA A 187 4.65 11.23 11.96
CA ALA A 187 5.94 11.25 12.67
C ALA A 187 5.90 10.59 14.05
N PHE A 188 4.96 9.68 14.31
CA PHE A 188 4.67 9.15 15.66
C PHE A 188 5.78 8.30 16.29
N LYS A 189 6.83 7.95 15.53
CA LYS A 189 8.08 7.35 16.05
C LYS A 189 8.99 8.36 16.74
N TYR A 190 8.80 9.65 16.46
CA TYR A 190 9.70 10.73 16.79
C TYR A 190 9.04 11.74 17.73
N LEU A 191 8.42 11.22 18.80
CA LEU A 191 7.75 12.04 19.80
C LEU A 191 8.77 12.95 20.50
N ARG A 192 8.58 14.26 20.35
CA ARG A 192 9.42 15.31 20.93
C ARG A 192 8.53 16.40 21.54
N GLY A 193 9.05 17.12 22.52
CA GLY A 193 8.32 18.17 23.24
C GLY A 193 8.23 19.51 22.50
N ASP A 194 8.76 19.60 21.27
CA ASP A 194 8.76 20.79 20.42
C ASP A 194 7.54 20.86 19.48
N CYS A 195 6.62 19.89 19.55
CA CYS A 195 5.43 19.81 18.72
C CYS A 195 4.21 19.37 19.55
N SER A 196 3.11 20.12 19.42
CA SER A 196 1.80 19.83 20.00
C SER A 196 0.72 19.51 18.96
N HIS A 197 1.04 19.58 17.66
CA HIS A 197 0.11 19.38 16.55
C HIS A 197 0.62 18.29 15.59
N TRP A 198 -0.05 17.15 15.65
CA TRP A 198 0.35 15.95 14.92
C TRP A 198 -0.73 15.58 13.91
N PHE A 199 -0.33 15.34 12.67
CA PHE A 199 -1.24 14.99 11.58
C PHE A 199 -1.00 13.55 11.17
N LEU A 200 -2.09 12.80 10.95
CA LEU A 200 -2.05 11.45 10.39
C LEU A 200 -2.77 11.47 9.03
N THR A 201 -2.03 11.20 7.95
CA THR A 201 -2.56 11.27 6.58
C THR A 201 -3.55 10.14 6.30
N HIS A 202 -3.29 8.94 6.80
CA HIS A 202 -4.14 7.77 6.64
C HIS A 202 -3.77 6.64 7.61
N PHE A 203 -4.58 5.58 7.65
CA PHE A 203 -4.43 4.50 8.64
C PHE A 203 -3.65 3.27 8.11
N HIS A 204 -2.46 3.48 7.54
CA HIS A 204 -1.49 2.40 7.28
C HIS A 204 -0.38 2.38 8.32
N MET A 205 0.13 1.16 8.57
CA MET A 205 0.97 0.87 9.73
C MET A 205 2.25 1.69 9.76
N ASP A 206 2.93 1.85 8.64
CA ASP A 206 4.16 2.61 8.51
C ASP A 206 4.01 4.11 8.82
N HIS A 207 2.81 4.67 8.62
CA HIS A 207 2.46 6.07 8.89
C HIS A 207 2.03 6.29 10.34
N TYR A 208 1.21 5.41 10.92
CA TYR A 208 0.83 5.52 12.33
C TYR A 208 1.82 4.85 13.29
N GLN A 209 2.90 4.21 12.81
CA GLN A 209 3.82 3.46 13.68
C GLN A 209 4.40 4.36 14.77
N GLY A 210 4.29 3.91 16.02
CA GLY A 210 4.69 4.67 17.22
C GLY A 210 3.49 5.30 17.93
N LEU A 211 2.35 5.45 17.26
CA LEU A 211 1.10 5.87 17.87
C LEU A 211 0.54 4.74 18.76
N THR A 212 0.23 5.08 20.00
CA THR A 212 -0.31 4.14 21.00
C THR A 212 -1.50 4.76 21.72
N ARG A 213 -2.28 3.95 22.46
CA ARG A 213 -3.39 4.43 23.29
C ARG A 213 -2.98 5.54 24.28
N SER A 214 -1.71 5.54 24.72
CA SER A 214 -1.18 6.49 25.70
C SER A 214 -0.57 7.74 25.06
N PHE A 215 -0.87 8.02 23.79
CA PHE A 215 -0.40 9.23 23.13
C PHE A 215 -0.86 10.47 23.90
N CYS A 216 0.10 11.26 24.40
CA CYS A 216 -0.15 12.45 25.22
C CYS A 216 0.72 13.66 24.79
N HIS A 217 1.12 13.70 23.52
CA HIS A 217 2.04 14.71 22.98
C HIS A 217 1.33 15.89 22.28
N GLY A 218 0.04 16.08 22.57
CA GLY A 218 -0.78 17.15 21.98
C GLY A 218 -1.97 16.61 21.19
N LYS A 219 -2.40 17.38 20.18
CA LYS A 219 -3.59 17.12 19.38
C LYS A 219 -3.26 16.28 18.15
N LEU A 220 -4.08 15.27 17.86
CA LEU A 220 -3.97 14.44 16.67
C LEU A 220 -5.05 14.80 15.64
N TYR A 221 -4.63 15.34 14.50
CA TYR A 221 -5.48 15.77 13.39
C TYR A 221 -5.51 14.73 12.27
N CYS A 222 -6.69 14.39 11.78
CA CYS A 222 -6.86 13.46 10.65
C CYS A 222 -8.28 13.54 10.06
N SER A 223 -8.55 12.78 9.00
CA SER A 223 -9.92 12.64 8.47
C SER A 223 -10.85 11.91 9.45
N LEU A 224 -12.16 12.04 9.26
CA LEU A 224 -13.15 11.36 10.10
C LEU A 224 -12.98 9.83 10.08
N ILE A 225 -12.73 9.25 8.89
CA ILE A 225 -12.54 7.81 8.74
C ILE A 225 -11.27 7.37 9.49
N THR A 226 -10.17 8.11 9.34
CA THR A 226 -8.93 7.82 10.06
C THR A 226 -9.13 7.94 11.57
N ALA A 227 -9.85 8.94 12.06
CA ALA A 227 -10.16 9.09 13.49
C ALA A 227 -10.95 7.89 14.04
N LYS A 228 -12.00 7.44 13.31
CA LYS A 228 -12.76 6.23 13.67
C LYS A 228 -11.86 4.99 13.77
N LEU A 229 -10.96 4.80 12.81
CA LEU A 229 -10.03 3.66 12.79
C LEU A 229 -9.01 3.72 13.93
N VAL A 230 -8.45 4.91 14.20
CA VAL A 230 -7.54 5.14 15.32
C VAL A 230 -8.23 4.85 16.66
N ASN A 231 -9.45 5.34 16.86
CA ASN A 231 -10.23 5.04 18.06
C ASN A 231 -10.53 3.54 18.18
N LEU A 232 -10.99 2.90 17.11
CA LEU A 232 -11.38 1.49 17.13
C LEU A 232 -10.20 0.52 17.32
N LYS A 233 -9.05 0.80 16.67
CA LYS A 233 -7.91 -0.15 16.60
C LYS A 233 -6.78 0.18 17.56
N ILE A 234 -6.50 1.46 17.81
CA ILE A 234 -5.44 1.90 18.73
C ILE A 234 -6.01 2.25 20.10
N GLY A 235 -7.27 2.71 20.16
CA GLY A 235 -7.96 3.03 21.41
C GLY A 235 -7.75 4.46 21.89
N ILE A 236 -7.24 5.37 21.04
CA ILE A 236 -7.09 6.79 21.42
C ILE A 236 -8.49 7.38 21.62
N PRO A 237 -8.75 8.07 22.75
CA PRO A 237 -10.05 8.66 23.04
C PRO A 237 -10.39 9.79 22.07
N TRP A 238 -11.69 10.00 21.83
CA TRP A 238 -12.18 11.04 20.91
C TRP A 238 -11.73 12.45 21.29
N ASP A 239 -11.56 12.74 22.58
CA ASP A 239 -11.11 14.06 23.07
C ASP A 239 -9.69 14.43 22.61
N SER A 240 -8.88 13.44 22.20
CA SER A 240 -7.53 13.65 21.66
C SER A 240 -7.50 13.68 20.13
N LEU A 241 -8.63 13.39 19.46
CA LEU A 241 -8.75 13.30 18.01
C LEU A 241 -9.48 14.54 17.47
N HIS A 242 -8.85 15.20 16.51
CA HIS A 242 -9.38 16.38 15.84
C HIS A 242 -9.65 16.05 14.37
N VAL A 243 -10.93 16.03 14.00
CA VAL A 243 -11.35 15.72 12.62
C VAL A 243 -11.15 16.95 11.74
N LEU A 244 -10.44 16.76 10.63
CA LEU A 244 -10.31 17.73 9.56
C LEU A 244 -11.27 17.37 8.42
N PRO A 245 -12.38 18.12 8.22
CA PRO A 245 -13.25 17.96 7.05
C PRO A 245 -12.51 18.25 5.74
N LEU A 246 -12.91 17.53 4.69
CA LEU A 246 -12.35 17.71 3.35
C LEU A 246 -12.82 19.05 2.75
N ASN A 247 -11.95 19.67 1.97
CA ASN A 247 -12.20 20.91 1.22
C ASN A 247 -12.62 22.11 2.08
N GLN A 248 -12.35 22.07 3.38
CA GLN A 248 -12.61 23.17 4.29
C GLN A 248 -11.29 23.70 4.85
N LYS A 249 -11.13 25.02 4.76
CA LYS A 249 -10.00 25.75 5.34
C LYS A 249 -10.23 25.93 6.84
N ILE A 250 -9.25 25.52 7.64
CA ILE A 250 -9.27 25.59 9.11
C ILE A 250 -7.97 26.23 9.59
N CYS A 251 -8.07 27.26 10.41
CA CYS A 251 -6.90 27.89 11.02
C CYS A 251 -6.48 27.11 12.28
N ILE A 252 -5.24 26.63 12.31
CA ILE A 252 -4.63 25.93 13.44
C ILE A 252 -3.37 26.71 13.81
N ASP A 253 -3.34 27.32 15.00
CA ASP A 253 -2.17 28.05 15.51
C ASP A 253 -1.59 29.08 14.50
N GLY A 254 -2.48 29.83 13.84
CA GLY A 254 -2.12 30.84 12.84
C GLY A 254 -1.73 30.29 11.46
N VAL A 255 -1.86 28.98 11.23
CA VAL A 255 -1.62 28.33 9.94
C VAL A 255 -2.95 27.88 9.36
N ASP A 256 -3.24 28.30 8.13
CA ASP A 256 -4.39 27.80 7.38
C ASP A 256 -4.10 26.37 6.89
N VAL A 257 -5.03 25.44 7.16
CA VAL A 257 -4.92 24.03 6.80
C VAL A 257 -6.16 23.60 6.02
N THR A 258 -5.95 22.95 4.87
CA THR A 258 -7.03 22.37 4.06
C THR A 258 -6.70 20.93 3.70
N CYS A 259 -7.62 20.00 3.96
CA CYS A 259 -7.47 18.59 3.60
C CYS A 259 -8.21 18.25 2.31
N LEU A 260 -7.60 17.45 1.44
CA LEU A 260 -8.16 16.98 0.17
C LEU A 260 -8.13 15.46 0.14
N ASP A 261 -9.02 14.82 -0.61
CA ASP A 261 -8.99 13.37 -0.80
C ASP A 261 -7.71 12.94 -1.54
N ALA A 262 -7.01 11.93 -1.03
CA ALA A 262 -5.74 11.46 -1.61
C ALA A 262 -5.92 10.33 -2.65
N ASN A 263 -7.13 9.80 -2.83
CA ASN A 263 -7.43 8.68 -3.72
C ASN A 263 -6.48 7.47 -3.51
N HIS A 264 -6.05 7.23 -2.27
CA HIS A 264 -5.19 6.11 -1.90
C HIS A 264 -5.99 5.01 -1.23
N CYS A 265 -6.36 5.18 0.04
CA CYS A 265 -7.27 4.29 0.76
C CYS A 265 -8.39 5.09 1.46
N PRO A 266 -9.48 4.47 1.92
CA PRO A 266 -10.56 5.18 2.59
C PRO A 266 -10.08 6.02 3.79
N GLY A 267 -10.36 7.32 3.75
CA GLY A 267 -9.92 8.30 4.75
C GLY A 267 -8.55 8.93 4.51
N SER A 268 -7.84 8.53 3.45
CA SER A 268 -6.55 9.14 3.10
C SER A 268 -6.68 10.58 2.62
N ILE A 269 -5.80 11.45 3.11
CA ILE A 269 -5.83 12.89 2.82
C ILE A 269 -4.48 13.43 2.36
N ILE A 270 -4.54 14.32 1.37
CA ILE A 270 -3.52 15.32 1.07
C ILE A 270 -3.77 16.52 1.98
N ILE A 271 -2.72 17.16 2.48
CA ILE A 271 -2.84 18.31 3.39
C ILE A 271 -2.10 19.51 2.82
N LEU A 272 -2.82 20.60 2.59
CA LEU A 272 -2.28 21.91 2.26
C LEU A 272 -2.09 22.71 3.55
N PHE A 273 -0.88 23.20 3.79
CA PHE A 273 -0.53 24.11 4.86
C PHE A 273 -0.16 25.47 4.27
N GLU A 274 -0.77 26.54 4.75
CA GLU A 274 -0.54 27.92 4.33
C GLU A 274 -0.01 28.72 5.54
N PRO A 275 1.30 28.63 5.85
CA PRO A 275 1.90 29.35 6.96
C PRO A 275 1.96 30.88 6.72
N PRO A 276 2.03 31.70 7.79
CA PRO A 276 2.07 33.16 7.69
C PRO A 276 3.23 33.75 6.87
N ASN A 277 4.28 32.97 6.62
CA ASN A 277 5.41 33.38 5.80
C ASN A 277 5.12 33.34 4.28
N GLY A 278 3.90 32.98 3.88
CA GLY A 278 3.44 32.91 2.49
C GLY A 278 3.96 31.70 1.70
N LYS A 279 4.71 30.79 2.33
CA LYS A 279 5.30 29.62 1.65
C LYS A 279 4.43 28.39 1.85
N ALA A 280 3.41 28.24 1.02
CA ALA A 280 2.49 27.10 1.09
C ALA A 280 3.23 25.76 0.91
N VAL A 281 2.83 24.77 1.71
CA VAL A 281 3.38 23.41 1.73
C VAL A 281 2.26 22.42 1.45
N LEU A 282 2.38 21.65 0.37
CA LEU A 282 1.48 20.56 0.05
C LEU A 282 2.13 19.23 0.46
N HIS A 283 1.50 18.50 1.38
CA HIS A 283 1.95 17.17 1.80
C HIS A 283 0.99 16.13 1.25
N THR A 284 1.44 15.27 0.34
CA THR A 284 0.54 14.32 -0.32
C THR A 284 0.10 13.17 0.57
N GLY A 285 0.89 12.83 1.59
CA GLY A 285 0.80 11.50 2.20
C GLY A 285 1.06 10.45 1.13
N ASP A 286 0.44 9.29 1.25
CA ASP A 286 0.34 8.35 0.13
C ASP A 286 -0.88 8.71 -0.72
N PHE A 287 -0.70 8.82 -2.03
CA PHE A 287 -1.75 9.30 -2.92
C PHE A 287 -1.67 8.68 -4.32
N ARG A 288 -2.82 8.65 -5.01
CA ARG A 288 -2.88 8.35 -6.45
C ARG A 288 -3.58 9.47 -7.20
N PHE A 289 -2.82 10.18 -8.03
CA PHE A 289 -3.33 11.28 -8.83
C PHE A 289 -4.49 10.83 -9.73
N SER A 290 -5.53 11.65 -9.81
CA SER A 290 -6.68 11.43 -10.66
C SER A 290 -7.16 12.74 -11.28
N GLU A 291 -7.86 12.65 -12.40
CA GLU A 291 -8.41 13.82 -13.12
C GLU A 291 -9.33 14.67 -12.22
N LYS A 292 -9.99 14.07 -11.23
CA LYS A 292 -10.83 14.78 -10.24
C LYS A 292 -10.02 15.79 -9.41
N MET A 293 -8.75 15.51 -9.14
CA MET A 293 -7.88 16.43 -8.40
C MET A 293 -7.55 17.69 -9.21
N VAL A 294 -7.47 17.58 -10.54
CA VAL A 294 -7.26 18.75 -11.42
C VAL A 294 -8.41 19.74 -11.32
N ALA A 295 -9.63 19.25 -11.10
CA ALA A 295 -10.83 20.07 -10.95
C ALA A 295 -10.99 20.70 -9.55
N MET A 296 -10.08 20.42 -8.60
CA MET A 296 -10.17 20.97 -7.23
C MET A 296 -9.73 22.45 -7.20
N PRO A 297 -10.60 23.41 -6.84
CA PRO A 297 -10.25 24.82 -6.84
C PRO A 297 -9.06 25.16 -5.93
N VAL A 298 -8.95 24.46 -4.79
CA VAL A 298 -7.85 24.63 -3.84
C VAL A 298 -6.50 24.37 -4.50
N LEU A 299 -6.36 23.34 -5.34
CA LEU A 299 -5.10 23.04 -6.01
C LEU A 299 -4.83 23.95 -7.22
N GLN A 300 -5.88 24.45 -7.88
CA GLN A 300 -5.75 25.37 -9.03
C GLN A 300 -5.31 26.78 -8.60
N MET A 301 -5.78 27.25 -7.45
CA MET A 301 -5.55 28.63 -7.00
C MET A 301 -4.31 28.78 -6.09
N SER A 302 -3.79 27.67 -5.55
CA SER A 302 -2.70 27.73 -4.58
C SER A 302 -1.34 27.73 -5.28
N SER A 303 -0.52 28.75 -4.98
CA SER A 303 0.90 28.75 -5.35
C SER A 303 1.70 27.90 -4.36
N ILE A 304 2.03 26.65 -4.73
CA ILE A 304 2.73 25.72 -3.85
C ILE A 304 4.23 25.97 -3.87
N HIS A 305 4.80 26.44 -2.77
CA HIS A 305 6.26 26.60 -2.65
C HIS A 305 6.95 25.24 -2.41
N THR A 306 6.45 24.43 -1.47
CA THR A 306 7.05 23.12 -1.15
C THR A 306 6.06 21.98 -1.35
N LEU A 307 6.45 20.98 -2.12
CA LEU A 307 5.72 19.72 -2.28
C LEU A 307 6.45 18.59 -1.55
N ILE A 308 5.83 18.04 -0.50
CA ILE A 308 6.26 16.79 0.13
C ILE A 308 5.50 15.65 -0.56
N LEU A 309 6.22 14.83 -1.31
CA LEU A 309 5.66 13.99 -2.39
C LEU A 309 5.81 12.48 -2.10
N ASP A 310 4.74 11.72 -2.29
CA ASP A 310 4.83 10.25 -2.41
C ASP A 310 5.68 9.86 -3.62
N THR A 311 6.85 9.30 -3.35
CA THR A 311 7.80 8.85 -4.39
C THR A 311 7.84 7.33 -4.56
N THR A 312 6.83 6.59 -4.07
CA THR A 312 6.76 5.11 -4.09
C THR A 312 7.14 4.50 -5.43
N TYR A 313 6.65 5.08 -6.54
CA TYR A 313 6.91 4.64 -7.91
C TYR A 313 7.58 5.72 -8.77
N CYS A 314 8.46 6.54 -8.19
CA CYS A 314 9.20 7.60 -8.89
C CYS A 314 10.35 7.04 -9.77
N ASN A 315 10.03 6.12 -10.68
CA ASN A 315 10.93 5.60 -11.71
C ASN A 315 10.13 5.17 -12.94
N ALA A 316 10.59 5.51 -14.15
CA ALA A 316 9.91 5.22 -15.42
C ALA A 316 9.58 3.74 -15.67
N GLN A 317 10.25 2.80 -15.00
CA GLN A 317 9.89 1.38 -15.10
C GLN A 317 8.55 1.04 -14.42
N TYR A 318 8.06 1.89 -13.51
CA TYR A 318 6.84 1.70 -12.73
C TYR A 318 5.65 2.44 -13.35
N ASP A 319 5.26 2.00 -14.54
CA ASP A 319 4.09 2.50 -15.24
C ASP A 319 3.07 1.35 -15.37
N PHE A 320 1.85 1.58 -14.89
CA PHE A 320 0.80 0.57 -14.80
C PHE A 320 -0.57 1.16 -15.13
N PRO A 321 -1.57 0.34 -15.50
CA PRO A 321 -2.87 0.84 -15.94
C PRO A 321 -3.64 1.63 -14.87
N LYS A 322 -4.61 2.43 -15.33
CA LYS A 322 -5.64 3.06 -14.48
C LYS A 322 -6.42 1.99 -13.71
N GLN A 323 -6.93 2.33 -12.51
CA GLN A 323 -7.67 1.38 -11.66
C GLN A 323 -8.87 0.78 -12.39
N GLU A 324 -9.57 1.59 -13.19
CA GLU A 324 -10.76 1.22 -13.96
C GLU A 324 -10.46 0.09 -14.95
N ALA A 325 -9.32 0.16 -15.66
CA ALA A 325 -8.90 -0.88 -16.60
C ALA A 325 -8.58 -2.20 -15.89
N VAL A 326 -8.01 -2.14 -14.68
CA VAL A 326 -7.71 -3.34 -13.88
C VAL A 326 -8.98 -3.95 -13.30
N ILE A 327 -9.92 -3.13 -12.82
CA ILE A 327 -11.23 -3.58 -12.35
C ILE A 327 -11.97 -4.29 -13.48
N GLN A 328 -12.02 -3.67 -14.66
CA GLN A 328 -12.68 -4.25 -15.84
C GLN A 328 -12.07 -5.60 -16.23
N PHE A 329 -10.73 -5.70 -16.23
CA PHE A 329 -10.05 -6.98 -16.46
C PHE A 329 -10.45 -8.07 -15.44
N VAL A 330 -10.57 -7.73 -14.16
CA VAL A 330 -11.00 -8.68 -13.12
C VAL A 330 -12.45 -9.13 -13.34
N ILE A 331 -13.34 -8.21 -13.70
CA ILE A 331 -14.74 -8.51 -14.03
C ILE A 331 -14.82 -9.50 -15.20
N GLU A 332 -14.11 -9.23 -16.29
CA GLU A 332 -14.08 -10.08 -17.48
C GLU A 332 -13.50 -11.47 -17.16
N ALA A 333 -12.42 -11.52 -16.36
CA ALA A 333 -11.82 -12.78 -15.93
C ALA A 333 -12.78 -13.60 -15.05
N ILE A 334 -13.57 -12.94 -14.18
CA ILE A 334 -14.61 -13.62 -13.39
C ILE A 334 -15.71 -14.17 -14.32
N GLN A 335 -16.20 -13.38 -15.27
CA GLN A 335 -17.24 -13.81 -16.20
C GLN A 335 -16.80 -15.00 -17.06
N ALA A 336 -15.56 -14.98 -17.56
CA ALA A 336 -15.01 -16.06 -18.38
C ALA A 336 -14.94 -17.40 -17.62
N GLU A 337 -14.57 -17.37 -16.35
CA GLU A 337 -14.43 -18.57 -15.51
C GLU A 337 -15.74 -18.96 -14.79
N ALA A 338 -16.78 -18.10 -14.88
CA ALA A 338 -18.09 -18.32 -14.26
C ALA A 338 -18.96 -19.34 -15.01
N PHE A 339 -18.55 -19.78 -16.21
CA PHE A 339 -19.17 -20.92 -16.92
C PHE A 339 -19.16 -22.19 -16.05
N ASN A 340 -18.13 -22.38 -15.21
CA ASN A 340 -18.10 -23.45 -14.25
C ASN A 340 -18.83 -23.01 -12.96
N PRO A 341 -20.01 -23.58 -12.63
CA PRO A 341 -20.78 -23.17 -11.46
C PRO A 341 -20.07 -23.52 -10.14
N LYS A 342 -19.06 -24.40 -10.16
CA LYS A 342 -18.24 -24.78 -9.01
C LYS A 342 -16.92 -24.00 -8.93
N THR A 343 -16.87 -22.79 -9.48
CA THR A 343 -15.73 -21.87 -9.33
C THR A 343 -15.89 -20.96 -8.12
N LEU A 344 -14.85 -20.89 -7.29
CA LEU A 344 -14.68 -19.92 -6.21
C LEU A 344 -13.70 -18.82 -6.65
N PHE A 345 -14.13 -17.57 -6.54
CA PHE A 345 -13.32 -16.38 -6.79
C PHE A 345 -12.81 -15.81 -5.48
N LEU A 346 -11.50 -15.58 -5.38
CA LEU A 346 -10.86 -14.96 -4.22
C LEU A 346 -10.27 -13.60 -4.61
N ILE A 347 -10.61 -12.53 -3.89
CA ILE A 347 -10.03 -11.20 -4.09
C ILE A 347 -9.21 -10.81 -2.85
N GLY A 348 -7.93 -10.51 -3.06
CA GLY A 348 -7.03 -10.13 -1.97
C GLY A 348 -7.22 -8.67 -1.54
N SER A 349 -7.36 -8.42 -0.24
CA SER A 349 -7.38 -7.08 0.34
C SER A 349 -6.47 -6.97 1.58
N TYR A 350 -6.07 -5.76 1.92
CA TYR A 350 -5.39 -5.43 3.18
C TYR A 350 -6.42 -5.19 4.30
N THR A 351 -5.96 -4.72 5.47
CA THR A 351 -6.87 -4.27 6.54
C THR A 351 -7.80 -3.17 6.02
N ILE A 352 -7.23 -2.13 5.41
CA ILE A 352 -7.93 -1.11 4.62
C ILE A 352 -7.20 -0.94 3.29
N GLY A 353 -7.91 -0.63 2.23
CA GLY A 353 -7.39 -0.55 0.87
C GLY A 353 -7.94 -1.67 -0.01
N LYS A 354 -8.13 -1.33 -1.29
CA LYS A 354 -8.66 -2.13 -2.39
C LYS A 354 -10.15 -2.43 -2.31
N GLU A 355 -10.89 -1.74 -1.43
CA GLU A 355 -12.34 -1.88 -1.32
C GLU A 355 -13.05 -1.61 -2.65
N ARG A 356 -12.62 -0.55 -3.34
CA ARG A 356 -13.14 -0.17 -4.66
C ARG A 356 -13.09 -1.32 -5.67
N LEU A 357 -12.05 -2.17 -5.64
CA LEU A 357 -11.95 -3.30 -6.57
C LEU A 357 -13.09 -4.30 -6.39
N PHE A 358 -13.31 -4.79 -5.17
CA PHE A 358 -14.33 -5.82 -4.96
C PHE A 358 -15.75 -5.26 -4.90
N LEU A 359 -15.93 -3.99 -4.50
CA LEU A 359 -17.23 -3.31 -4.55
C LEU A 359 -17.70 -3.12 -6.01
N GLU A 360 -16.81 -2.66 -6.90
CA GLU A 360 -17.15 -2.50 -8.32
C GLU A 360 -17.42 -3.84 -9.00
N VAL A 361 -16.63 -4.88 -8.68
CA VAL A 361 -16.91 -6.25 -9.12
C VAL A 361 -18.31 -6.70 -8.69
N ALA A 362 -18.68 -6.46 -7.43
CA ALA A 362 -19.99 -6.84 -6.91
C ALA A 362 -21.13 -6.10 -7.62
N ARG A 363 -20.96 -4.78 -7.80
CA ARG A 363 -21.92 -3.87 -8.43
C ARG A 363 -22.19 -4.23 -9.89
N VAL A 364 -21.14 -4.43 -10.68
CA VAL A 364 -21.26 -4.73 -12.12
C VAL A 364 -21.77 -6.14 -12.37
N LEU A 365 -21.34 -7.11 -11.57
CA LEU A 365 -21.80 -8.50 -11.72
C LEU A 365 -23.16 -8.76 -11.07
N HIS A 366 -23.69 -7.82 -10.30
CA HIS A 366 -24.86 -7.99 -9.44
C HIS A 366 -24.75 -9.23 -8.53
N LYS A 367 -23.57 -9.46 -7.95
CA LYS A 367 -23.28 -10.60 -7.07
C LYS A 367 -22.84 -10.12 -5.72
N LYS A 368 -23.33 -10.77 -4.66
CA LYS A 368 -22.83 -10.51 -3.31
C LYS A 368 -21.37 -10.96 -3.18
N VAL A 369 -20.61 -10.27 -2.36
CA VAL A 369 -19.22 -10.59 -2.00
C VAL A 369 -19.18 -10.97 -0.53
N TYR A 370 -18.69 -12.17 -0.25
CA TYR A 370 -18.49 -12.63 1.12
C TYR A 370 -17.25 -11.97 1.73
N VAL A 371 -17.39 -11.47 2.96
CA VAL A 371 -16.30 -11.01 3.79
C VAL A 371 -16.45 -11.61 5.19
N ASN A 372 -15.34 -11.83 5.89
CA ASN A 372 -15.42 -12.26 7.29
C ASN A 372 -15.92 -11.14 8.21
N MET A 373 -16.38 -11.49 9.41
CA MET A 373 -16.89 -10.54 10.41
C MET A 373 -15.91 -9.40 10.73
N ALA A 374 -14.60 -9.69 10.76
CA ALA A 374 -13.59 -8.68 11.06
C ALA A 374 -13.47 -7.62 9.95
N LYS A 375 -13.54 -8.03 8.67
CA LYS A 375 -13.55 -7.13 7.52
C LYS A 375 -14.90 -6.40 7.41
N PHE A 376 -16.02 -7.06 7.71
CA PHE A 376 -17.34 -6.41 7.74
C PHE A 376 -17.39 -5.23 8.70
N ARG A 377 -16.98 -5.42 9.97
CA ARG A 377 -16.90 -4.34 10.97
C ARG A 377 -15.99 -3.19 10.54
N LEU A 378 -14.92 -3.50 9.82
CA LEU A 378 -14.04 -2.49 9.25
C LEU A 378 -14.78 -1.69 8.17
N LEU A 379 -15.45 -2.35 7.22
CA LEU A 379 -16.22 -1.71 6.15
C LEU A 379 -17.32 -0.79 6.70
N GLU A 380 -18.02 -1.19 7.76
CA GLU A 380 -19.01 -0.35 8.45
C GLU A 380 -18.38 0.96 8.97
N CYS A 381 -17.13 0.90 9.45
CA CYS A 381 -16.42 2.08 9.95
C CYS A 381 -15.98 3.04 8.83
N LEU A 382 -15.79 2.53 7.61
CA LEU A 382 -15.34 3.33 6.47
C LEU A 382 -16.45 4.22 5.90
N GLY A 383 -17.70 3.99 6.29
CA GLY A 383 -18.83 4.86 5.91
C GLY A 383 -19.21 4.76 4.43
N PHE A 384 -19.09 3.57 3.85
CA PHE A 384 -19.59 3.33 2.49
C PHE A 384 -21.12 3.50 2.43
N PRO A 385 -21.67 3.97 1.30
CA PRO A 385 -23.11 4.06 1.09
C PRO A 385 -23.82 2.72 1.30
N GLU A 386 -25.09 2.75 1.74
CA GLU A 386 -25.91 1.54 1.93
C GLU A 386 -26.05 0.73 0.62
N GLU A 387 -26.06 1.41 -0.52
CA GLU A 387 -26.10 0.82 -1.86
C GLU A 387 -24.86 0.00 -2.24
N ASP A 388 -23.72 0.28 -1.61
CA ASP A 388 -22.49 -0.49 -1.73
C ASP A 388 -22.49 -1.63 -0.70
N MET A 389 -22.91 -1.32 0.54
CA MET A 389 -22.93 -2.28 1.64
C MET A 389 -23.92 -3.43 1.41
N ARG A 390 -25.01 -3.23 0.65
CA ARG A 390 -25.96 -4.31 0.29
C ARG A 390 -25.33 -5.47 -0.49
N TRP A 391 -24.20 -5.22 -1.16
CA TRP A 391 -23.47 -6.24 -1.90
C TRP A 391 -22.57 -7.08 -1.01
N ILE A 392 -22.35 -6.68 0.25
CA ILE A 392 -21.51 -7.42 1.18
C ILE A 392 -22.36 -8.43 1.95
N THR A 393 -21.86 -9.65 2.12
CA THR A 393 -22.53 -10.68 2.94
C THR A 393 -21.58 -11.32 3.94
N LEU A 394 -22.11 -11.62 5.12
CA LEU A 394 -21.46 -12.47 6.13
C LEU A 394 -21.78 -13.96 5.92
N ASN A 395 -22.74 -14.27 5.04
CA ASN A 395 -23.10 -15.65 4.72
C ASN A 395 -22.27 -16.15 3.54
N GLU A 396 -21.31 -17.01 3.84
CA GLU A 396 -20.42 -17.65 2.86
C GLU A 396 -21.19 -18.50 1.82
N GLN A 397 -22.39 -18.97 2.13
CA GLN A 397 -23.20 -19.78 1.22
C GLN A 397 -23.83 -18.94 0.10
N GLU A 398 -24.03 -17.64 0.32
CA GLU A 398 -24.67 -16.73 -0.64
C GLU A 398 -23.73 -16.22 -1.74
N SER A 399 -22.42 -16.50 -1.65
CA SER A 399 -21.44 -15.89 -2.55
C SER A 399 -20.37 -16.86 -3.01
N HIS A 400 -20.01 -16.74 -4.30
CA HIS A 400 -18.86 -17.38 -4.92
C HIS A 400 -17.66 -16.41 -5.03
N ILE A 401 -17.78 -15.18 -4.52
CA ILE A 401 -16.73 -14.16 -4.56
C ILE A 401 -16.37 -13.79 -3.12
N HIS A 402 -15.19 -14.19 -2.67
CA HIS A 402 -14.76 -14.03 -1.29
C HIS A 402 -13.59 -13.06 -1.20
N VAL A 403 -13.66 -12.08 -0.30
CA VAL A 403 -12.51 -11.23 0.02
C VAL A 403 -11.69 -11.90 1.11
N VAL A 404 -10.40 -12.07 0.83
CA VAL A 404 -9.47 -12.72 1.74
C VAL A 404 -8.26 -11.83 2.01
N PRO A 405 -7.56 -12.00 3.15
CA PRO A 405 -6.31 -11.31 3.39
C PRO A 405 -5.28 -11.57 2.28
N MET A 406 -4.51 -10.56 1.88
CA MET A 406 -3.47 -10.72 0.84
C MET A 406 -2.50 -11.89 1.09
N TRP A 407 -2.18 -12.19 2.35
CA TRP A 407 -1.28 -13.28 2.70
C TRP A 407 -1.83 -14.66 2.32
N THR A 408 -3.15 -14.81 2.28
CA THR A 408 -3.86 -16.02 1.85
C THR A 408 -3.55 -16.36 0.39
N LEU A 409 -3.34 -15.33 -0.44
CA LEU A 409 -3.04 -15.46 -1.87
C LEU A 409 -1.54 -15.48 -2.18
N ALA A 410 -0.67 -15.47 -1.17
CA ALA A 410 0.77 -15.30 -1.36
C ALA A 410 1.46 -16.50 -2.01
N SER A 411 0.87 -17.71 -1.97
CA SER A 411 1.45 -18.90 -2.58
C SER A 411 0.40 -19.96 -2.91
N PHE A 412 0.72 -20.83 -3.89
CA PHE A 412 -0.13 -21.98 -4.23
C PHE A 412 -0.32 -22.95 -3.07
N LYS A 413 0.65 -23.09 -2.16
CA LYS A 413 0.50 -23.92 -0.95
C LYS A 413 -0.66 -23.44 -0.07
N ARG A 414 -0.81 -22.13 0.09
CA ARG A 414 -1.90 -21.53 0.88
C ARG A 414 -3.24 -21.63 0.14
N LEU A 415 -3.25 -21.35 -1.16
CA LEU A 415 -4.44 -21.55 -1.99
C LEU A 415 -4.93 -23.01 -1.96
N LYS A 416 -4.01 -23.98 -1.95
CA LYS A 416 -4.35 -25.41 -1.82
C LYS A 416 -5.01 -25.70 -0.47
N HIS A 417 -4.54 -25.08 0.61
CA HIS A 417 -5.18 -25.23 1.93
C HIS A 417 -6.64 -24.72 1.91
N ILE A 418 -6.89 -23.57 1.29
CA ILE A 418 -8.25 -23.04 1.10
C ILE A 418 -9.08 -23.98 0.23
N SER A 419 -8.52 -24.45 -0.89
CA SER A 419 -9.18 -25.40 -1.79
C SER A 419 -9.67 -26.64 -1.05
N SER A 420 -8.89 -27.15 -0.10
CA SER A 420 -9.28 -28.28 0.73
C SER A 420 -10.43 -27.96 1.68
N GLN A 421 -10.52 -26.74 2.23
CA GLN A 421 -11.65 -26.31 3.06
C GLN A 421 -12.97 -26.24 2.27
N TYR A 422 -12.89 -26.01 0.96
CA TYR A 422 -14.04 -25.86 0.08
C TYR A 422 -14.29 -27.04 -0.86
N ALA A 423 -13.59 -28.16 -0.70
CA ALA A 423 -13.60 -29.27 -1.67
C ALA A 423 -14.99 -29.86 -1.96
N GLY A 424 -15.94 -29.74 -1.03
CA GLY A 424 -17.33 -30.19 -1.23
C GLY A 424 -18.21 -29.24 -2.06
N ARG A 425 -17.81 -27.97 -2.22
CA ARG A 425 -18.60 -26.92 -2.88
C ARG A 425 -17.99 -26.46 -4.19
N PHE A 426 -16.66 -26.33 -4.23
CA PHE A 426 -15.95 -25.74 -5.36
C PHE A 426 -14.87 -26.69 -5.90
N THR A 427 -14.79 -26.81 -7.22
CA THR A 427 -13.80 -27.63 -7.93
C THR A 427 -12.68 -26.81 -8.54
N LEU A 428 -12.89 -25.50 -8.72
CA LEU A 428 -11.94 -24.55 -9.30
C LEU A 428 -11.80 -23.33 -8.37
N ILE A 429 -10.56 -22.89 -8.12
CA ILE A 429 -10.28 -21.61 -7.46
C ILE A 429 -9.63 -20.66 -8.45
N VAL A 430 -10.18 -19.44 -8.53
CA VAL A 430 -9.59 -18.31 -9.26
C VAL A 430 -9.29 -17.19 -8.27
N ALA A 431 -8.00 -16.91 -8.06
CA ALA A 431 -7.53 -15.94 -7.09
C ALA A 431 -6.95 -14.69 -7.78
N PHE A 432 -7.43 -13.51 -7.42
CA PHE A 432 -6.90 -12.23 -7.83
C PHE A 432 -6.08 -11.64 -6.68
N SER A 433 -4.78 -11.50 -6.89
CA SER A 433 -3.83 -10.81 -6.02
C SER A 433 -3.61 -9.40 -6.55
N PRO A 434 -4.33 -8.37 -6.05
CA PRO A 434 -4.12 -7.02 -6.50
C PRO A 434 -2.81 -6.53 -5.87
N THR A 435 -1.90 -6.04 -6.67
CA THR A 435 -0.55 -5.62 -6.29
C THR A 435 -0.22 -4.33 -7.01
N GLY A 436 0.71 -3.51 -6.49
CA GLY A 436 1.06 -2.25 -7.16
C GLY A 436 1.70 -2.46 -8.53
N TRP A 437 2.96 -2.89 -8.58
CA TRP A 437 3.65 -3.15 -9.85
C TRP A 437 4.10 -4.62 -9.99
N THR A 438 3.72 -5.24 -11.11
CA THR A 438 4.10 -6.60 -11.48
C THR A 438 4.42 -6.69 -12.96
N CYS A 439 5.56 -6.14 -13.38
CA CYS A 439 6.09 -6.40 -14.72
C CYS A 439 7.49 -7.01 -14.63
N GLY A 440 7.67 -8.22 -15.16
CA GLY A 440 9.01 -8.76 -15.36
C GLY A 440 9.71 -7.96 -16.47
N LYS A 441 11.03 -7.77 -16.36
CA LYS A 441 11.83 -7.17 -17.44
C LYS A 441 11.52 -7.88 -18.77
N GLY A 442 11.09 -7.13 -19.78
CA GLY A 442 11.04 -7.59 -21.18
C GLY A 442 9.80 -8.36 -21.66
N LYS A 443 8.65 -8.34 -20.95
CA LYS A 443 7.40 -8.90 -21.50
C LYS A 443 6.35 -7.82 -21.75
N LYS A 444 5.56 -7.99 -22.82
CA LYS A 444 4.47 -7.09 -23.26
C LYS A 444 3.61 -6.64 -22.07
N LYS A 445 3.05 -5.42 -22.15
CA LYS A 445 2.12 -4.79 -21.19
C LYS A 445 0.84 -5.64 -20.99
N SER A 446 0.94 -6.83 -20.40
CA SER A 446 -0.23 -7.60 -19.98
C SER A 446 -0.76 -6.97 -18.68
N PRO A 447 -2.10 -6.87 -18.50
CA PRO A 447 -2.73 -6.31 -17.29
C PRO A 447 -2.57 -7.22 -16.06
N GLY A 448 -1.53 -8.06 -16.02
CA GLY A 448 -1.26 -8.97 -14.94
C GLY A 448 -0.45 -10.19 -15.35
N ARG A 449 -0.09 -11.01 -14.35
CA ARG A 449 0.54 -12.33 -14.53
C ARG A 449 -0.44 -13.42 -14.12
N ARG A 450 -0.76 -14.32 -15.05
CA ARG A 450 -1.56 -15.52 -14.78
C ARG A 450 -0.65 -16.71 -14.52
N CYS A 451 -0.86 -17.39 -13.41
CA CYS A 451 -0.21 -18.65 -13.05
C CYS A 451 -1.29 -19.69 -12.74
N GLN A 452 -1.05 -20.96 -13.10
CA GLN A 452 -2.00 -22.04 -12.83
C GLN A 452 -1.26 -23.28 -12.32
N GLN A 453 -1.84 -23.94 -11.32
CA GLN A 453 -1.39 -25.23 -10.81
C GLN A 453 -2.60 -26.12 -10.54
N GLY A 454 -2.84 -27.09 -11.42
CA GLY A 454 -4.04 -27.93 -11.38
C GLY A 454 -5.32 -27.09 -11.47
N THR A 455 -6.19 -27.23 -10.48
CA THR A 455 -7.49 -26.54 -10.36
C THR A 455 -7.41 -25.19 -9.63
N ILE A 456 -6.22 -24.61 -9.53
CA ILE A 456 -6.01 -23.31 -8.91
C ILE A 456 -5.38 -22.37 -9.93
N ILE A 457 -6.06 -21.26 -10.20
CA ILE A 457 -5.61 -20.17 -11.06
C ILE A 457 -5.34 -18.96 -10.17
N ARG A 458 -4.21 -18.30 -10.37
CA ARG A 458 -3.82 -17.07 -9.66
C ARG A 458 -3.45 -15.99 -10.67
N TYR A 459 -4.17 -14.88 -10.61
CA TYR A 459 -3.89 -13.64 -11.31
C TYR A 459 -3.20 -12.67 -10.37
N GLU A 460 -2.02 -12.18 -10.75
CA GLU A 460 -1.42 -10.98 -10.16
C GLU A 460 -1.88 -9.80 -11.00
N VAL A 461 -2.66 -8.88 -10.43
CA VAL A 461 -3.25 -7.74 -11.15
C VAL A 461 -2.63 -6.43 -10.65
N PRO A 462 -2.21 -5.49 -11.52
CA PRO A 462 -1.50 -4.27 -11.16
C PRO A 462 -2.45 -3.18 -10.64
N TYR A 463 -3.25 -3.51 -9.61
CA TYR A 463 -4.11 -2.57 -8.91
C TYR A 463 -3.31 -1.80 -7.86
N SER A 464 -2.84 -0.61 -8.25
CA SER A 464 -2.13 0.31 -7.36
C SER A 464 -3.07 1.33 -6.71
N GLU A 465 -2.75 1.72 -5.48
CA GLU A 465 -3.32 2.87 -4.77
C GLU A 465 -2.30 4.02 -4.64
N HIS A 466 -1.17 3.91 -5.34
CA HIS A 466 -0.17 4.98 -5.51
C HIS A 466 -0.08 5.37 -6.98
N CYS A 467 0.39 6.59 -7.24
CA CYS A 467 0.70 7.07 -8.58
C CYS A 467 1.65 6.12 -9.34
N SER A 468 1.34 5.84 -10.60
CA SER A 468 2.32 5.43 -11.59
C SER A 468 3.32 6.56 -11.84
N PHE A 469 4.44 6.25 -12.50
CA PHE A 469 5.41 7.29 -12.85
C PHE A 469 4.81 8.38 -13.74
N THR A 470 3.92 8.02 -14.67
CA THR A 470 3.25 8.97 -15.57
C THR A 470 2.31 9.89 -14.78
N GLU A 471 1.44 9.30 -13.95
CA GLU A 471 0.51 10.04 -13.07
C GLU A 471 1.29 10.99 -12.13
N LEU A 472 2.44 10.55 -11.58
CA LEU A 472 3.27 11.37 -10.70
C LEU A 472 3.87 12.58 -11.42
N ARG A 473 4.37 12.39 -12.65
CA ARG A 473 4.91 13.49 -13.48
C ARG A 473 3.84 14.49 -13.85
N GLU A 474 2.64 14.03 -14.18
CA GLU A 474 1.50 14.90 -14.49
C GLU A 474 1.10 15.73 -13.28
N PHE A 475 1.04 15.11 -12.09
CA PHE A 475 0.75 15.83 -10.85
C PHE A 475 1.80 16.89 -10.52
N VAL A 476 3.09 16.57 -10.60
CA VAL A 476 4.16 17.54 -10.32
C VAL A 476 4.14 18.70 -11.32
N LYS A 477 3.88 18.43 -12.61
CA LYS A 477 3.70 19.48 -13.62
C LYS A 477 2.48 20.36 -13.33
N PHE A 478 1.37 19.76 -12.90
CA PHE A 478 0.15 20.49 -12.57
C PHE A 478 0.37 21.41 -11.36
N VAL A 479 0.98 20.89 -10.29
CA VAL A 479 1.25 21.67 -9.07
C VAL A 479 2.37 22.69 -9.28
N SER A 480 3.34 22.41 -10.15
CA SER A 480 4.50 23.26 -10.45
C SER A 480 5.19 23.86 -9.20
N PRO A 481 5.63 23.04 -8.23
CA PRO A 481 6.19 23.53 -6.98
C PRO A 481 7.61 24.10 -7.16
N GLU A 482 7.99 25.07 -6.34
CA GLU A 482 9.38 25.59 -6.30
C GLU A 482 10.38 24.57 -5.74
N LYS A 483 9.94 23.75 -4.79
CA LYS A 483 10.77 22.76 -4.09
C LYS A 483 10.03 21.44 -3.89
N ILE A 484 10.71 20.32 -4.11
CA ILE A 484 10.19 18.97 -3.83
C ILE A 484 11.00 18.33 -2.70
N ILE A 485 10.30 17.71 -1.76
CA ILE A 485 10.85 16.84 -0.71
C ILE A 485 10.25 15.44 -0.94
N PRO A 486 11.08 14.42 -1.26
CA PRO A 486 10.61 13.09 -1.62
C PRO A 486 10.26 12.19 -0.42
#